data_AF-A0A432U0T2-F1
#
_entry.id   AF-A0A432U0T2-F1
#
_cell.length_a   1.000
_cell.length_b   1.000
_cell.length_c   1.000
_cell.angle_alpha   90.00
_cell.angle_beta   90.00
_cell.angle_gamma   90.00
#
_symmetry.space_group_name_H-M   'P 1'
#
loop_
_entity.id
_entity.type
_entity.pdbx_description
1 polymer ?
#
loop_
_entity_poly.entity_id
_entity_poly.type
_entity_poly.pdbx_seq_one_letter_code
_entity_poly.pdbx_strand_id
1 'polypeptide(L)' 'VPAGTQTGKLFRLRGKGVTAIRSTTAGDLLCQVKIETPVNLSKKQQQLLKEFSESCGKKQHPESDSFFGKMKSFFE' A
#
# COMPACT_ATOMS: atom_id res chain seq x y z
N VAL A 1 0.70 5.96 9.90
CA VAL A 1 0.10 5.15 8.81
C VAL A 1 -0.64 3.97 9.47
N PRO A 2 -1.95 3.80 9.27
CA PRO A 2 -2.71 2.68 9.86
C PRO A 2 -2.19 1.32 9.38
N ALA A 3 -2.34 0.29 10.21
CA ALA A 3 -2.01 -1.09 9.85
C ALA A 3 -2.80 -1.55 8.61
N GLY A 4 -2.16 -2.37 7.76
CA GLY A 4 -2.77 -2.86 6.52
C GLY A 4 -2.90 -1.81 5.41
N THR A 5 -2.24 -0.65 5.54
CA THR A 5 -2.18 0.35 4.48
C THR A 5 -1.49 -0.22 3.25
N GLN A 6 -2.21 -0.27 2.14
CA GLN A 6 -1.71 -0.71 0.85
C GLN A 6 -0.94 0.41 0.15
N THR A 7 -0.05 0.01 -0.77
CA THR A 7 0.62 0.94 -1.68
C THR A 7 -0.42 1.73 -2.50
N GLY A 8 -0.12 2.99 -2.81
CA GLY A 8 -1.01 3.89 -3.54
C GLY A 8 -2.08 4.58 -2.68
N LYS A 9 -2.27 4.20 -1.41
CA LYS A 9 -3.23 4.87 -0.51
C LYS A 9 -2.86 6.33 -0.30
N LEU A 10 -3.84 7.22 -0.43
CA LEU A 10 -3.69 8.66 -0.21
C LEU A 10 -4.09 9.04 1.22
N PHE A 11 -3.22 9.81 1.89
CA PHE A 11 -3.49 10.44 3.17
C PHE A 11 -3.60 11.95 2.99
N ARG A 12 -4.67 12.53 3.52
CA ARG A 12 -4.89 13.97 3.48
C ARG A 12 -4.42 14.60 4.79
N LEU A 13 -3.38 15.43 4.69
CA LEU A 13 -2.91 16.28 5.78
C LEU A 13 -3.55 17.66 5.63
N ARG A 14 -4.56 17.92 6.45
CA ARG A 14 -5.34 19.16 6.36
C ARG A 14 -4.49 20.38 6.74
N GLY A 15 -4.55 21.45 5.96
CA GLY A 15 -3.84 22.71 6.25
C GLY A 15 -2.31 22.62 6.17
N LYS A 16 -1.77 21.54 5.57
CA LYS A 16 -0.32 21.34 5.34
C LYS A 16 0.08 21.53 3.88
N GLY A 17 -0.87 21.91 3.03
CA GLY A 17 -0.62 22.26 1.64
C GLY A 17 -0.14 23.71 1.50
N VAL A 18 0.06 24.12 0.26
CA VAL A 18 0.55 25.45 -0.08
C VAL A 18 -0.47 26.52 0.31
N THR A 19 0.00 27.63 0.88
CA THR A 19 -0.80 28.82 1.14
C THR A 19 -0.95 29.62 -0.14
N ALA A 20 -2.20 29.97 -0.50
CA ALA A 20 -2.44 30.79 -1.68
C ALA A 20 -2.00 32.24 -1.42
N ILE A 21 -1.45 32.92 -2.43
CA ILE A 21 -0.91 34.29 -2.33
C ILE A 21 -1.95 35.30 -1.79
N ARG A 22 -3.25 35.05 -2.02
CA ARG A 22 -4.36 35.90 -1.59
C ARG A 22 -5.26 35.28 -0.50
N SER A 23 -4.83 34.17 0.10
CA SER A 23 -5.61 33.43 1.11
C SER A 23 -4.79 33.23 2.37
N THR A 24 -5.39 33.49 3.52
CA THR A 24 -4.79 33.19 4.83
C THR A 24 -4.80 31.69 5.14
N THR A 25 -5.67 30.93 4.45
CA THR A 25 -5.87 29.50 4.68
C THR A 25 -4.91 28.68 3.82
N ALA A 26 -4.15 27.78 4.46
CA ALA A 26 -3.33 26.78 3.80
C ALA A 26 -4.20 25.68 3.16
N GLY A 27 -3.82 25.23 1.97
CA GLY A 27 -4.44 24.07 1.34
C GLY A 27 -4.13 22.75 2.06
N ASP A 28 -4.52 21.63 1.46
CA ASP A 28 -4.23 20.30 2.00
C ASP A 28 -3.05 19.64 1.25
N LEU A 29 -2.26 18.86 1.97
CA LEU A 29 -1.21 18.03 1.39
C LEU A 29 -1.72 16.59 1.25
N LEU A 30 -1.67 16.06 0.03
CA LEU A 30 -1.97 14.66 -0.25
C LEU A 30 -0.67 13.86 -0.29
N CYS A 31 -0.51 12.93 0.65
CA CYS A 31 0.63 12.02 0.69
C CYS A 31 0.20 10.66 0.13
N GLN A 32 0.86 10.22 -0.94
CA GLN A 32 0.69 8.87 -1.47
C GLN A 32 1.69 7.93 -0.80
N VAL A 33 1.19 6.83 -0.25
CA VAL A 33 2.07 5.79 0.33
C VAL A 33 2.67 4.95 -0.79
N LYS A 34 3.99 4.79 -0.75
CA LYS A 34 4.74 3.87 -1.60
C LYS A 34 5.44 2.84 -0.71
N ILE A 35 5.14 1.58 -0.92
CA ILE A 35 5.86 0.47 -0.27
C ILE A 35 7.02 0.08 -1.21
N GLU A 36 8.23 0.08 -0.68
CA GLU A 36 9.42 -0.36 -1.40
C GLU A 36 9.75 -1.80 -1.00
N THR A 37 9.92 -2.68 -1.99
CA THR A 37 10.32 -4.06 -1.77
C THR A 37 11.84 -4.13 -1.62
N PRO A 38 12.36 -4.68 -0.51
CA PRO A 38 13.80 -4.67 -0.25
C PRO A 38 14.55 -5.60 -1.21
N VAL A 39 15.74 -5.17 -1.65
CA VAL A 39 16.66 -5.93 -2.51
C VAL A 39 17.89 -6.39 -1.71
N ASN A 40 18.66 -7.34 -2.25
CA ASN A 40 19.91 -7.84 -1.65
C ASN A 40 19.77 -8.34 -0.20
N LEU A 41 18.85 -9.28 0.00
CA LEU A 41 18.53 -9.81 1.32
C LEU A 41 19.55 -10.84 1.82
N SER A 42 19.95 -10.72 3.08
CA SER A 42 20.71 -11.74 3.82
C SER A 42 19.89 -13.02 4.05
N LYS A 43 20.57 -14.14 4.33
CA LYS A 43 19.92 -15.45 4.59
C LYS A 43 18.83 -15.37 5.66
N LYS A 44 19.10 -14.65 6.76
CA LYS A 44 18.14 -14.49 7.87
C LYS A 44 16.89 -13.70 7.44
N GLN A 45 17.05 -12.63 6.66
CA GLN A 45 15.92 -11.84 6.18
C GLN A 45 15.04 -12.64 5.21
N GLN A 46 15.66 -13.43 4.33
CA GLN A 46 14.92 -14.32 3.43
C GLN A 46 14.11 -15.38 4.21
N GLN A 47 14.68 -15.94 5.27
CA GLN A 47 13.98 -16.91 6.11
C GLN A 47 12.75 -16.28 6.79
N LEU A 48 12.89 -15.09 7.37
CA LEU A 48 11.76 -14.39 8.00
C LEU A 48 10.63 -14.07 7.01
N LEU A 49 10.97 -13.71 5.76
CA LEU A 49 9.96 -13.48 4.72
C LEU A 49 9.24 -14.77 4.31
N LYS A 50 9.92 -15.92 4.31
CA LYS A 50 9.30 -17.22 4.04
C LYS A 50 8.34 -17.61 5.16
N GLU A 51 8.79 -17.55 6.41
CA GLU A 51 7.95 -17.83 7.59
C GLU A 51 6.72 -16.90 7.63
N PHE A 52 6.91 -15.62 7.33
CA PHE A 52 5.81 -14.68 7.19
C PHE A 52 4.85 -15.06 6.06
N SER A 53 5.37 -15.45 4.90
CA SER A 53 4.56 -15.89 3.76
C SER A 53 3.74 -17.14 4.10
N GLU A 54 4.31 -18.10 4.82
CA GLU A 54 3.61 -19.32 5.25
C GLU A 54 2.49 -19.02 6.26
N SER A 55 2.67 -18.00 7.10
CA SER A 55 1.63 -17.56 8.04
C SER A 55 0.47 -16.79 7.39
N CYS A 56 0.64 -16.32 6.15
CA CYS A 56 -0.37 -15.55 5.42
C CYS A 56 -1.35 -16.47 4.69
N GLY A 57 -2.65 -16.27 4.91
CA GLY A 57 -3.72 -16.98 4.18
C GLY A 57 -4.25 -16.20 2.98
N LYS A 58 -5.24 -16.77 2.27
CA LYS A 58 -5.89 -16.16 1.09
C LYS A 58 -6.39 -14.72 1.34
N LYS A 59 -6.96 -14.48 2.52
CA LYS A 59 -7.50 -13.16 2.92
C LYS A 59 -6.45 -12.04 3.02
N GLN A 60 -5.16 -12.38 3.15
CA GLN A 60 -4.08 -11.41 3.27
C GLN A 60 -3.44 -11.00 1.92
N HIS A 61 -3.90 -11.57 0.80
CA HIS A 61 -3.43 -11.23 -0.55
C HIS A 61 -4.57 -10.65 -1.42
N PRO A 62 -5.00 -9.39 -1.16
CA PRO A 62 -6.15 -8.79 -1.83
C PRO A 62 -5.96 -8.60 -3.35
N GLU A 63 -4.73 -8.40 -3.82
CA GLU A 63 -4.42 -8.26 -5.25
C GLU A 63 -4.59 -9.60 -5.98
N SER A 64 -3.98 -10.69 -5.51
CA SER A 64 -4.00 -11.98 -6.21
C SER A 64 -5.41 -12.60 -6.29
N ASP A 65 -6.21 -12.51 -5.23
CA ASP A 65 -7.59 -13.01 -5.25
C ASP A 65 -8.46 -12.25 -6.27
N SER A 66 -8.21 -10.95 -6.46
CA SER A 66 -8.94 -10.09 -7.41
C SER A 66 -8.61 -10.44 -8.88
N PHE A 67 -7.38 -10.87 -9.18
CA PHE A 67 -6.99 -11.33 -10.53
C PHE A 67 -7.61 -12.68 -10.90
N PHE A 68 -7.58 -13.67 -10.00
CA PHE A 68 -8.17 -15.00 -10.27
C PHE A 68 -9.70 -14.97 -10.33
N GLY A 69 -10.35 -14.11 -9.54
CA GLY A 69 -11.79 -13.90 -9.61
C GLY A 69 -12.24 -13.35 -10.96
N LYS A 70 -11.51 -12.37 -11.51
CA LYS A 70 -11.80 -11.79 -12.84
C LYS A 70 -11.59 -12.78 -13.98
N MET A 71 -10.56 -13.63 -13.91
CA MET A 71 -10.29 -14.59 -14.99
C MET A 71 -11.37 -15.68 -15.09
N LYS A 72 -11.96 -16.10 -13.97
CA LYS A 72 -13.08 -17.06 -13.97
C LYS A 72 -14.35 -16.52 -14.63
N SER A 73 -14.66 -15.24 -14.45
CA SER A 73 -15.83 -14.61 -15.08
C SER A 73 -15.70 -14.39 -16.59
N PHE A 74 -14.54 -14.66 -17.20
CA PHE A 74 -14.35 -14.60 -18.66
C PHE A 74 -14.49 -15.96 -19.35
N PHE A 75 -14.48 -17.07 -18.60
CA PHE A 75 -14.63 -18.44 -19.12
C PHE A 75 -16.02 -19.05 -18.85
N GLU A 76 -16.93 -18.27 -18.24
CA GLU A 76 -18.36 -18.52 -18.09
C GLU A 76 -19.14 -17.58 -19.02
#